data_AF-A0A7Y5RK84-F1
#
_entry.id   AF-A0A7Y5RK84-F1
#
_cell.length_a   1.000
_cell.length_b   1.000
_cell.length_c   1.000
_cell.angle_alpha   90.00
_cell.angle_beta   90.00
_cell.angle_gamma   90.00
#
_symmetry.space_group_name_H-M   'P 1'
#
loop_
_entity.id
_entity.type
_entity.pdbx_description
1 polymer ?
#
loop_
_entity_poly.entity_id
_entity_poly.type
_entity_poly.pdbx_seq_one_letter_code
_entity_poly.pdbx_strand_id
1 'polypeptide(L)'
;GTTLTGDVLSPSVVRRMACDAGIIPMVLGRDGAPLDVGYRERLFTYSQRLALIARDRGCSFTGCTVPATWCDAHHVLPWHRGGRTDLTNAALLCPKHHTHVHEHDLTATVTATGVTWHTTWHTR
;
A
#
# COMPACT_ATOMS: atom_id res chain seq x y z
N GLY A 1 -10.11 -13.58 0.47
CA GLY A 1 -9.38 -14.39 -0.53
C GLY A 1 -9.05 -15.72 0.11
N THR A 2 -8.90 -16.78 -0.67
CA THR A 2 -8.65 -18.13 -0.11
C THR A 2 -7.23 -18.57 -0.44
N THR A 3 -6.50 -19.12 0.54
CA THR A 3 -5.16 -19.68 0.32
C THR A 3 -5.25 -21.05 -0.37
N LEU A 4 -4.12 -21.57 -0.86
CA LEU A 4 -4.04 -22.92 -1.45
C LEU A 4 -4.40 -24.04 -0.45
N THR A 5 -4.32 -23.76 0.85
CA THR A 5 -4.68 -24.66 1.96
C THR A 5 -6.14 -24.51 2.40
N GLY A 6 -6.92 -23.60 1.80
CA GLY A 6 -8.33 -23.39 2.11
C GLY A 6 -8.61 -22.31 3.17
N ASP A 7 -7.59 -21.61 3.66
CA ASP A 7 -7.76 -20.55 4.66
C ASP A 7 -8.42 -19.31 4.06
N VAL A 8 -9.44 -18.79 4.74
CA VAL A 8 -10.14 -17.57 4.32
C VAL A 8 -9.43 -16.35 4.91
N LEU A 9 -8.80 -15.56 4.05
CA LEU A 9 -8.19 -14.28 4.36
C LEU A 9 -9.21 -13.15 4.22
N SER A 10 -9.19 -12.21 5.16
CA SER A 10 -9.98 -10.98 5.06
C SER A 10 -9.58 -10.16 3.81
N PRO A 11 -10.48 -9.34 3.26
CA PRO A 11 -10.14 -8.44 2.16
C PRO A 11 -8.96 -7.51 2.48
N SER A 12 -8.82 -7.05 3.72
CA SER A 12 -7.70 -6.19 4.15
C SER A 12 -6.36 -6.94 4.12
N VAL A 13 -6.34 -8.21 4.54
CA VAL A 13 -5.13 -9.04 4.46
C VAL A 13 -4.74 -9.29 3.01
N VAL A 14 -5.71 -9.60 2.14
CA VAL A 14 -5.45 -9.78 0.70
C VAL A 14 -4.93 -8.49 0.07
N ARG A 15 -5.53 -7.33 0.37
CA ARG A 15 -5.07 -6.02 -0.13
C ARG A 15 -3.67 -5.67 0.35
N ARG A 16 -3.35 -5.95 1.62
CA ARG A 16 -2.01 -5.75 2.17
C ARG A 16 -0.98 -6.65 1.50
N MET A 17 -1.28 -7.94 1.35
CA MET A 17 -0.41 -8.87 0.60
C MET A 17 -0.23 -8.43 -0.85
N ALA A 18 -1.30 -7.94 -1.48
CA ALA A 18 -1.29 -7.30 -2.80
C ALA A 18 -0.78 -5.85 -2.80
N CYS A 19 -0.25 -5.34 -1.69
CA CYS A 19 0.58 -4.14 -1.61
C CYS A 19 2.06 -4.54 -1.42
N ASP A 20 2.35 -5.41 -0.44
CA ASP A 20 3.70 -5.77 0.01
C ASP A 20 4.44 -6.77 -0.90
N ALA A 21 3.77 -7.87 -1.25
CA ALA A 21 4.38 -8.97 -1.96
C ALA A 21 3.95 -8.88 -3.42
N GLY A 22 4.87 -8.98 -4.38
CA GLY A 22 4.56 -9.08 -5.81
C GLY A 22 3.63 -10.24 -6.23
N ILE A 23 2.82 -10.79 -5.31
CA ILE A 23 1.60 -11.53 -5.52
C ILE A 23 0.68 -10.68 -6.41
N ILE A 24 0.77 -10.97 -7.70
CA ILE A 24 -0.28 -10.67 -8.66
C ILE A 24 -1.44 -11.59 -8.26
N PRO A 25 -2.61 -11.08 -7.86
CA PRO A 25 -3.78 -11.92 -7.69
C PRO A 25 -4.04 -12.58 -9.05
N MET A 26 -3.82 -13.89 -9.16
CA MET A 26 -4.22 -14.62 -10.37
C MET A 26 -5.74 -14.67 -10.37
N VAL A 27 -6.37 -13.68 -11.02
CA VAL A 27 -7.80 -13.75 -11.32
C VAL A 27 -7.92 -14.69 -12.51
N LEU A 28 -8.46 -15.89 -12.26
CA LEU A 28 -8.84 -16.80 -13.32
C LEU A 28 -10.08 -16.23 -14.00
N GLY A 29 -10.01 -15.99 -15.31
CA GLY A 29 -11.19 -15.70 -16.12
C GLY A 29 -12.17 -16.88 -16.11
N ARG A 30 -13.35 -16.70 -16.69
CA ARG A 30 -14.42 -17.73 -16.79
C ARG A 30 -13.92 -19.08 -17.33
N ASP A 31 -12.84 -19.08 -18.09
CA ASP A 31 -12.24 -20.24 -18.75
C ASP A 31 -10.92 -20.71 -18.11
N GLY A 32 -10.57 -20.23 -16.91
CA GLY A 32 -9.36 -20.66 -16.20
C GLY A 32 -8.04 -20.13 -16.78
N ALA A 33 -8.09 -19.20 -17.72
CA ALA A 33 -6.90 -18.49 -18.19
C ALA A 33 -6.44 -17.47 -17.13
N PRO A 34 -5.14 -17.42 -16.77
CA PRO A 34 -4.57 -16.35 -15.97
C PRO A 34 -4.76 -15.02 -16.70
N LEU A 35 -5.63 -14.14 -16.20
CA LEU A 35 -5.86 -12.84 -16.81
C LEU A 35 -4.72 -11.85 -16.50
N ASP A 36 -3.91 -12.14 -15.48
CA ASP A 36 -3.00 -11.18 -14.89
C ASP A 36 -1.58 -11.75 -14.80
N VAL A 37 -0.82 -11.54 -15.87
CA VAL A 37 0.62 -11.88 -15.98
C VAL A 37 1.37 -10.64 -16.44
N GLY A 38 1.21 -9.52 -15.75
CA GLY A 38 1.91 -8.31 -16.14
C GLY A 38 1.73 -7.19 -15.16
N TYR A 39 2.81 -6.83 -14.46
CA TYR A 39 3.42 -5.49 -14.51
C TYR A 39 4.57 -5.49 -13.49
N ARG A 40 5.80 -5.52 -14.00
CA ARG A 40 7.05 -5.55 -13.22
C ARG A 40 7.30 -4.29 -12.38
N GLU A 41 6.47 -3.26 -12.53
CA GLU A 41 6.66 -1.93 -11.95
C GLU A 41 5.89 -1.70 -10.66
N ARG A 42 5.30 -2.73 -10.05
CA ARG A 42 4.57 -2.58 -8.80
C ARG A 42 5.45 -2.16 -7.62
N LEU A 43 6.68 -2.65 -7.55
CA LEU A 43 7.58 -2.38 -6.43
C LEU A 43 8.27 -1.03 -6.60
N PHE A 44 8.30 -0.23 -5.54
CA PHE A 44 9.09 0.98 -5.50
C PHE A 44 10.58 0.65 -5.64
N THR A 45 11.26 1.34 -6.54
CA THR A 45 12.72 1.25 -6.72
C THR A 45 13.45 1.74 -5.47
N TYR A 46 14.72 1.38 -5.34
CA TYR A 46 15.56 1.84 -4.23
C TYR A 46 15.63 3.37 -4.14
N SER A 47 15.80 4.07 -5.27
CA SER A 47 15.85 5.54 -5.32
C SER A 47 14.52 6.17 -4.92
N GLN A 48 13.39 5.60 -5.35
CA GLN A 48 12.07 6.04 -4.89
C GLN A 48 11.94 5.84 -3.37
N ARG A 49 12.39 4.71 -2.83
CA ARG A 49 12.36 4.45 -1.39
C ARG A 49 13.21 5.44 -0.60
N LEU A 50 14.40 5.81 -1.09
CA LEU A 50 15.21 6.87 -0.48
C LEU A 50 14.50 8.22 -0.48
N ALA A 51 13.84 8.59 -1.59
CA ALA A 51 13.07 9.83 -1.66
C ALA A 51 11.89 9.84 -0.68
N LEU A 52 11.20 8.70 -0.51
CA LEU A 52 10.14 8.55 0.49
C LEU A 52 10.67 8.68 1.92
N ILE A 53 11.82 8.08 2.23
CA ILE A 53 12.49 8.23 3.54
C ILE A 53 12.79 9.71 3.82
N ALA A 54 13.33 10.43 2.83
CA ALA A 54 13.66 11.84 2.98
C ALA A 54 12.41 12.72 3.19
N ARG A 55 11.32 12.44 2.45
CA ARG A 55 10.07 13.20 2.53
C ARG A 55 9.29 12.89 3.81
N ASP A 56 9.03 11.62 4.09
CA ASP A 56 8.10 11.18 5.14
C ASP A 56 8.77 11.08 6.51
N ARG A 57 10.11 10.89 6.54
CA ARG A 57 10.96 10.77 7.75
C ARG A 57 10.60 9.63 8.71
N GLY A 58 9.50 8.92 8.46
CA GLY A 58 8.93 7.91 9.32
C GLY A 58 7.56 7.48 8.80
N CYS A 59 6.77 6.82 9.64
CA CYS A 59 5.39 6.52 9.33
C CYS A 59 4.62 7.84 9.13
N SER A 60 4.06 8.04 7.95
CA SER A 60 3.34 9.25 7.54
C SER A 60 1.97 9.43 8.19
N PHE A 61 1.46 8.40 8.86
CA PHE A 61 0.19 8.49 9.58
C PHE A 61 0.29 9.47 10.77
N THR A 62 -0.68 10.38 10.86
CA THR A 62 -0.67 11.49 11.83
C THR A 62 -0.40 11.02 13.26
N GLY A 63 0.57 11.66 13.92
CA GLY A 63 0.94 11.37 15.31
C GLY A 63 1.82 10.12 15.51
N CYS A 64 2.17 9.39 14.45
CA CYS A 64 3.08 8.26 14.55
C CYS A 64 4.55 8.70 14.54
N THR A 65 5.38 8.06 15.35
CA THR A 65 6.82 8.35 15.47
C THR A 65 7.70 7.17 15.03
N VAL A 66 7.12 6.12 14.45
CA VAL A 66 7.87 4.95 13.98
C VAL A 66 8.86 5.37 12.89
N PRO A 67 10.16 4.99 12.99
CA PRO A 67 11.17 5.40 12.03
C PRO A 67 10.95 4.79 10.65
N ALA A 68 11.47 5.45 9.63
CA ALA A 68 11.29 5.04 8.23
C ALA A 68 11.88 3.65 7.92
N THR A 69 12.89 3.21 8.68
CA THR A 69 13.49 1.86 8.56
C THR A 69 12.51 0.74 8.92
N TRP A 70 11.43 1.05 9.63
CA TRP A 70 10.36 0.12 10.03
C TRP A 70 9.07 0.34 9.23
N CYS A 71 9.14 1.09 8.13
CA CYS A 71 8.00 1.42 7.30
C CYS A 71 8.10 0.76 5.92
N ASP A 72 6.94 0.43 5.37
CA ASP A 72 6.78 0.01 3.98
C ASP A 72 6.25 1.17 3.14
N ALA A 73 6.60 1.15 1.85
CA ALA A 73 6.05 2.09 0.88
C ALA A 73 4.67 1.57 0.42
N HIS A 74 3.66 2.41 0.60
CA HIS A 74 2.27 2.12 0.35
C HIS A 74 1.74 2.96 -0.82
N HIS A 75 1.01 2.34 -1.74
CA HIS A 75 0.29 3.07 -2.79
C HIS A 75 -1.02 3.68 -2.26
N VAL A 76 -1.16 5.00 -2.33
CA VAL A 76 -2.37 5.70 -1.85
C VAL A 76 -3.59 5.36 -2.70
N LEU A 77 -3.48 5.46 -4.03
CA LEU A 77 -4.38 4.78 -4.97
C LEU A 77 -3.81 3.37 -5.17
N PRO A 78 -4.54 2.30 -4.80
CA PRO A 78 -4.03 0.94 -4.94
C PRO A 78 -3.59 0.65 -6.38
N TRP A 79 -2.45 -0.01 -6.53
CA TRP A 79 -1.90 -0.37 -7.83
C TRP A 79 -2.90 -1.14 -8.73
N HIS A 80 -3.64 -2.10 -8.16
CA HIS A 80 -4.66 -2.87 -8.89
C HIS A 80 -5.87 -2.03 -9.34
N ARG A 81 -6.04 -0.81 -8.81
CA ARG A 81 -7.02 0.19 -9.25
C ARG A 81 -6.41 1.22 -10.21
N GLY A 82 -5.22 0.94 -10.78
CA GLY A 82 -4.51 1.84 -11.69
C GLY A 82 -3.54 2.81 -11.02
N GLY A 83 -3.22 2.60 -9.73
CA GLY A 83 -2.24 3.40 -9.01
C GLY A 83 -0.83 3.29 -9.59
N ARG A 84 -0.22 4.43 -9.89
CA ARG A 84 1.17 4.49 -10.37
C ARG A 84 2.16 4.19 -9.25
N THR A 85 3.27 3.55 -9.58
CA THR A 85 4.40 3.37 -8.67
C THR A 85 5.36 4.55 -8.81
N ASP A 86 4.97 5.68 -8.25
CA ASP A 86 5.80 6.88 -8.18
C ASP A 86 5.58 7.63 -6.86
N LEU A 87 6.39 8.66 -6.62
CA LEU A 87 6.39 9.40 -5.36
C LEU A 87 5.08 10.15 -5.10
N THR A 88 4.33 10.49 -6.15
CA THR A 88 3.07 11.24 -6.03
C THR A 88 1.92 10.37 -5.55
N ASN A 89 2.06 9.05 -5.63
CA ASN A 89 1.07 8.07 -5.20
C ASN A 89 1.56 7.17 -4.07
N ALA A 90 2.58 7.59 -3.33
CA ALA A 90 3.25 6.75 -2.34
C ALA A 90 3.33 7.40 -0.96
N ALA A 91 3.34 6.58 0.09
CA ALA A 91 3.51 7.02 1.48
C ALA A 91 4.23 5.93 2.31
N LEU A 92 5.07 6.31 3.27
CA LEU A 92 5.62 5.37 4.25
C LEU A 92 4.60 5.08 5.36
N LEU A 93 4.41 3.80 5.69
CA LEU A 93 3.57 3.35 6.79
C LEU A 93 4.24 2.23 7.58
N CYS A 94 4.15 2.30 8.91
CA CYS A 94 4.52 1.16 9.76
C CYS A 94 3.48 0.04 9.66
N PRO A 95 3.81 -1.21 10.06
CA PRO A 95 2.88 -2.35 9.92
C PRO A 95 1.50 -2.10 10.54
N LYS A 96 1.43 -1.41 11.69
CA LYS A 96 0.17 -1.05 12.35
C LYS A 96 -0.69 -0.14 11.46
N HIS A 97 -0.14 0.99 11.02
CA HIS A 97 -0.91 1.95 10.23
C HIS A 97 -1.11 1.47 8.79
N HIS A 98 -0.24 0.62 8.26
CA HIS A 98 -0.43 -0.02 6.97
C HIS A 98 -1.68 -0.93 7.00
N THR A 99 -1.85 -1.73 8.04
CA THR A 99 -3.09 -2.50 8.24
C THR A 99 -4.30 -1.58 8.39
N HIS A 100 -4.20 -0.54 9.23
CA HIS A 100 -5.29 0.39 9.48
C HIS A 100 -5.81 1.06 8.19
N VAL A 101 -4.92 1.56 7.32
CA VAL A 101 -5.36 2.18 6.06
C VAL A 101 -6.05 1.18 5.14
N HIS A 102 -5.61 -0.09 5.12
CA HIS A 102 -6.25 -1.15 4.33
C HIS A 102 -7.60 -1.62 4.88
N GLU A 103 -7.77 -1.59 6.21
CA GLU A 103 -9.01 -1.96 6.89
C GLU A 103 -10.10 -0.91 6.67
N HIS A 104 -9.73 0.37 6.61
CA HIS A 104 -10.65 1.48 6.48
C HIS A 104 -10.70 2.11 5.08
N ASP A 105 -10.00 1.54 4.09
CA ASP A 105 -9.88 2.05 2.70
C ASP A 105 -9.54 3.56 2.67
N LEU A 106 -8.61 3.97 3.54
CA LEU A 106 -8.26 5.38 3.70
C LEU A 106 -7.49 5.88 2.48
N THR A 107 -7.73 7.13 2.11
CA THR A 107 -6.98 7.85 1.07
C THR A 107 -6.16 8.97 1.69
N ALA A 108 -5.26 9.57 0.90
CA ALA A 108 -4.39 10.63 1.36
C ALA A 108 -4.11 11.66 0.26
N THR A 109 -3.79 12.89 0.68
CA THR A 109 -3.17 13.89 -0.20
C THR A 109 -1.67 13.77 -0.06
N VAL A 110 -0.98 13.60 -1.19
CA VAL A 110 0.49 13.54 -1.26
C VAL A 110 1.02 14.83 -1.86
N THR A 111 1.99 15.46 -1.21
CA THR A 111 2.66 16.66 -1.69
C THR A 111 4.17 16.44 -1.78
N ALA A 112 4.91 17.44 -2.24
CA ALA A 112 6.37 17.40 -2.24
C ALA A 112 6.98 17.34 -0.83
N THR A 113 6.23 17.73 0.20
CA THR A 113 6.74 17.89 1.58
C THR A 113 6.15 16.89 2.57
N GLY A 114 5.16 16.09 2.18
CA GLY A 114 4.59 15.07 3.07
C GLY A 114 3.31 14.44 2.54
N VAL A 115 2.62 13.76 3.46
CA VAL A 115 1.38 13.02 3.21
C VAL A 115 0.37 13.38 4.29
N THR A 116 -0.87 13.63 3.90
CA THR A 116 -1.98 13.89 4.83
C THR A 116 -3.08 12.89 4.58
N TRP A 117 -3.30 12.01 5.55
CA TRP A 117 -4.33 10.97 5.51
C TRP A 117 -5.71 11.55 5.78
N HIS A 118 -6.68 11.14 4.97
CA HIS A 118 -8.08 11.59 5.07
C HIS A 118 -8.79 10.67 6.06
N THR A 119 -8.79 11.06 7.33
CA THR A 119 -9.48 10.32 8.39
C THR A 119 -10.78 11.04 8.76
N THR A 120 -11.79 10.27 9.15
CA THR A 120 -13.07 10.83 9.63
C THR A 120 -12.99 11.33 11.08
N TRP A 121 -11.83 11.24 11.73
CA TRP A 121 -11.61 11.68 13.10
C TRP A 121 -11.05 13.10 13.13
N HIS A 122 -11.95 14.08 13.04
CA HIS A 122 -11.68 15.40 13.57
C HIS A 122 -11.99 15.41 15.08
N THR A 123 -11.11 16.05 15.87
CA THR A 123 -11.13 16.22 17.35
C THR A 123 -10.60 15.01 18.14
N ARG A 124 -9.58 15.13 19.01
CA ARG A 124 -9.12 16.28 19.81
C ARG A 124 -7.60 16.42 19.82
#